data_AF-B7PNG3-F1
#
_entry.id   AF-B7PNG3-F1
#
_cell.length_a   1.000
_cell.length_b   1.000
_cell.length_c   1.000
_cell.angle_alpha   90.00
_cell.angle_beta   90.00
_cell.angle_gamma   90.00
#
_symmetry.space_group_name_H-M   'P 1'
#
loop_
_entity.id
_entity.type
_entity.pdbx_description
1 polymer ?
#
loop_
_entity_poly.entity_id
_entity_poly.type
_entity_poly.pdbx_seq_one_letter_code
_entity_poly.pdbx_strand_id
1 'polypeptide(L)'
;PKGNDASKLRFPSNYRPITLANVDYKVLMKVLARRLQSVIWKIVGPHQTCGIKDRSICTNIHTARSVLEFCDAEYRTIALLQIDLEKVFDRVCHDVLFQILEHVGIWSLILEGVKMAYLNCYNKINN
;
A
#
# COMPACT_ATOMS: atom_id res chain seq x y z
N PRO A 1 17.60 1.63 7.20
CA PRO A 1 18.15 2.17 5.92
C PRO A 1 17.74 1.35 4.70
N LYS A 2 17.56 1.98 3.52
CA LYS A 2 17.25 1.32 2.23
C LYS A 2 18.46 0.53 1.63
N GLY A 3 19.54 0.32 2.39
CA GLY A 3 20.76 -0.42 1.97
C GLY A 3 21.88 -0.37 3.01
N ASN A 4 23.04 -0.98 2.70
CA ASN A 4 24.22 -1.09 3.57
C ASN A 4 25.31 -0.03 3.30
N ASP A 5 24.98 1.00 2.52
CA ASP A 5 25.92 2.06 2.18
C ASP A 5 26.23 2.95 3.40
N ALA A 6 27.48 2.90 3.86
CA ALA A 6 27.97 3.58 5.05
C ALA A 6 27.78 5.11 5.02
N SER A 7 27.77 5.71 3.83
CA SER A 7 27.51 7.14 3.67
C SER A 7 26.05 7.50 3.98
N LYS A 8 25.11 6.63 3.58
CA LYS A 8 23.67 6.83 3.75
C LYS A 8 23.20 6.58 5.19
N LEU A 9 23.90 5.73 5.95
CA LEU A 9 23.62 5.47 7.36
C LEU A 9 23.79 6.71 8.26
N ARG A 10 24.56 7.72 7.81
CA ARG A 10 24.80 8.94 8.58
C ARG A 10 23.62 9.90 8.60
N PHE A 11 22.64 9.74 7.72
CA PHE A 11 21.49 10.63 7.61
C PHE A 11 20.21 9.95 8.13
N PRO A 12 19.58 10.48 9.19
CA PRO A 12 18.34 9.93 9.74
C PRO A 12 17.20 9.80 8.72
N SER A 13 17.18 10.68 7.70
CA SER A 13 16.22 10.68 6.59
C SER A 13 16.26 9.43 5.72
N ASN A 14 17.33 8.63 5.78
CA ASN A 14 17.48 7.37 5.04
C ASN A 14 16.93 6.16 5.78
N TYR A 15 16.44 6.32 7.00
CA TYR A 15 15.78 5.28 7.78
C TYR A 15 14.27 5.29 7.50
N ARG A 16 13.65 4.11 7.59
CA ARG A 16 12.19 4.01 7.55
C ARG A 16 11.67 4.18 8.97
N PRO A 17 10.89 5.23 9.27
CA PRO A 17 10.23 5.32 10.56
C PRO A 17 9.26 4.14 10.71
N ILE A 18 9.26 3.50 11.88
CA ILE A 18 8.30 2.47 12.23
C ILE A 18 7.43 3.04 13.33
N THR A 19 6.12 3.02 13.12
CA THR A 19 5.17 3.41 14.16
C THR A 19 5.03 2.28 15.17
N LEU A 20 5.44 2.52 16.41
CA LEU A 20 5.17 1.61 17.51
C LEU A 20 3.74 1.84 18.02
N ALA A 21 2.78 1.13 17.43
CA ALA A 21 1.39 1.15 17.88
C ALA A 21 1.13 0.15 19.01
N ASN A 22 0.22 0.50 19.92
CA ASN A 22 -0.28 -0.41 20.95
C ASN A 22 -1.07 -1.59 20.33
N VAL A 23 -1.34 -2.61 21.15
CA VAL A 23 -2.04 -3.83 20.69
C VAL A 23 -3.46 -3.52 20.25
N ASP A 24 -4.18 -2.67 20.99
CA ASP A 24 -5.57 -2.33 20.69
C ASP A 24 -5.72 -1.69 19.30
N TYR A 25 -4.84 -0.75 18.98
CA TYR A 25 -4.78 -0.14 17.66
C TYR A 25 -4.48 -1.18 16.57
N LYS A 26 -3.54 -2.09 16.81
CA LYS A 26 -3.23 -3.18 15.85
C LYS A 26 -4.43 -4.09 15.62
N VAL A 27 -5.19 -4.41 16.67
CA VAL A 27 -6.43 -5.20 16.58
C VAL A 27 -7.47 -4.46 15.74
N LEU A 28 -7.72 -3.18 16.04
CA LEU A 28 -8.65 -2.35 15.27
C LEU A 28 -8.26 -2.27 13.79
N MET A 29 -6.98 -1.98 13.50
CA MET A 29 -6.47 -1.92 12.12
C MET A 29 -6.63 -3.26 11.41
N LYS A 30 -6.42 -4.38 12.10
CA LYS A 30 -6.61 -5.70 11.51
C LYS A 30 -8.08 -5.97 11.17
N VAL A 31 -9.01 -5.55 12.02
CA VAL A 31 -10.46 -5.65 11.76
C VAL A 31 -10.85 -4.80 10.56
N LEU A 32 -10.42 -3.54 10.51
CA LEU A 32 -10.70 -2.63 9.38
C LEU A 32 -10.12 -3.18 8.08
N ALA A 33 -8.86 -3.62 8.08
CA ALA A 33 -8.21 -4.20 6.91
C ALA A 33 -8.98 -5.42 6.38
N ARG A 34 -9.40 -6.34 7.27
CA ARG A 34 -10.21 -7.51 6.87
C ARG A 34 -11.56 -7.11 6.27
N ARG A 35 -12.22 -6.10 6.82
CA ARG A 35 -13.49 -5.59 6.27
C ARG A 35 -13.29 -4.92 4.92
N LEU A 36 -12.19 -4.18 4.73
CA LEU A 36 -11.86 -3.57 3.43
C LEU A 36 -11.56 -4.62 2.35
N GLN A 37 -10.96 -5.77 2.71
CA GLN A 37 -10.72 -6.86 1.75
C GLN A 37 -12.00 -7.39 1.09
N SER A 38 -13.17 -7.28 1.72
CA SER A 38 -14.42 -7.75 1.10
C SER A 38 -14.92 -6.86 -0.04
N VAL A 39 -14.42 -5.62 -0.11
CA VAL A 39 -14.80 -4.62 -1.13
C VAL A 39 -13.65 -4.18 -2.02
N ILE A 40 -12.41 -4.57 -1.69
CA ILE A 40 -11.19 -4.09 -2.35
C ILE A 40 -11.17 -4.40 -3.85
N TRP A 41 -11.82 -5.47 -4.29
CA TRP A 41 -11.92 -5.86 -5.70
C TRP A 41 -12.75 -4.88 -6.55
N LYS A 42 -13.60 -4.05 -5.93
CA LYS A 42 -14.29 -2.94 -6.60
C LYS A 42 -13.39 -1.71 -6.80
N ILE A 43 -12.31 -1.62 -6.02
CA ILE A 43 -11.41 -0.47 -5.95
C ILE A 43 -10.19 -0.68 -6.84
N VAL A 44 -9.63 -1.89 -6.82
CA VAL A 44 -8.37 -2.20 -7.51
C VAL A 44 -8.54 -3.29 -8.56
N GLY A 45 -7.96 -3.06 -9.74
CA GLY A 45 -7.95 -4.02 -10.84
C GLY A 45 -7.16 -5.30 -10.51
N PRO A 46 -7.25 -6.34 -11.36
CA PRO A 46 -6.62 -7.64 -11.12
C PRO A 46 -5.08 -7.58 -11.08
N HIS A 47 -4.48 -6.57 -11.72
CA HIS A 47 -3.02 -6.36 -11.74
C HIS A 47 -2.46 -5.83 -10.41
N GLN A 48 -3.30 -5.29 -9.51
CA GLN A 48 -2.88 -4.92 -8.16
C GLN A 48 -2.83 -6.18 -7.30
N THR A 49 -1.64 -6.74 -7.11
CA THR A 49 -1.43 -7.99 -6.35
C THR A 49 -0.98 -7.72 -4.91
N CYS A 50 -0.21 -6.65 -4.70
CA CYS A 50 0.28 -6.30 -3.37
C CYS A 50 -0.87 -5.92 -2.42
N GLY A 51 -0.88 -6.55 -1.24
CA GLY A 51 -1.83 -6.22 -0.17
C GLY A 51 -3.25 -6.74 -0.38
N ILE A 52 -3.50 -7.56 -1.41
CA ILE A 52 -4.82 -8.13 -1.70
C ILE A 52 -4.83 -9.62 -1.37
N LYS A 53 -5.87 -10.06 -0.64
CA LYS A 53 -6.03 -11.46 -0.29
C LYS A 53 -6.11 -12.31 -1.56
N ASP A 54 -5.48 -13.49 -1.52
CA ASP A 54 -5.52 -14.50 -2.59
C ASP A 54 -4.88 -14.04 -3.92
N ARG A 55 -4.08 -12.96 -3.92
CA ARG A 55 -3.26 -12.52 -5.05
C ARG A 55 -1.78 -12.66 -4.76
N SER A 56 -1.00 -13.02 -5.79
CA SER A 56 0.45 -13.22 -5.68
C SER A 56 1.21 -12.32 -6.64
N ILE A 57 2.35 -11.79 -6.20
CA ILE A 57 3.28 -11.05 -7.06
C ILE A 57 3.81 -11.92 -8.21
N CYS A 58 3.87 -13.24 -8.02
CA CYS A 58 4.30 -14.16 -9.05
C CYS A 58 3.41 -14.07 -10.30
N THR A 59 2.11 -13.81 -10.14
CA THR A 59 1.19 -13.59 -11.26
C THR A 59 1.65 -12.42 -12.12
N ASN A 60 2.00 -11.28 -11.51
CA ASN A 60 2.49 -10.11 -12.24
C ASN A 60 3.83 -10.38 -12.94
N ILE A 61 4.73 -11.15 -12.32
CA ILE A 61 6.01 -11.54 -12.91
C ILE A 61 5.78 -12.44 -14.13
N HIS A 62 4.90 -13.44 -14.01
CA HIS A 62 4.56 -14.32 -15.12
C HIS A 62 3.90 -13.55 -16.26
N THR A 63 2.92 -12.68 -15.97
CA THR A 63 2.28 -11.85 -16.99
C THR A 63 3.29 -10.98 -17.72
N ALA A 64 4.18 -10.29 -16.98
CA ALA A 64 5.22 -9.47 -17.60
C ALA A 64 6.13 -10.31 -18.50
N ARG A 65 6.58 -11.47 -18.01
CA ARG A 65 7.44 -12.39 -18.78
C ARG A 65 6.76 -12.88 -20.06
N SER A 66 5.50 -13.30 -19.99
CA SER A 66 4.75 -13.78 -21.16
C SER A 66 4.57 -12.67 -22.21
N VAL A 67 4.36 -11.42 -21.79
CA VAL A 67 4.30 -10.28 -22.72
C VAL A 67 5.65 -10.07 -23.40
N LEU A 68 6.76 -10.14 -22.66
CA LEU A 68 8.11 -10.01 -23.22
C LEU A 68 8.41 -11.12 -24.23
N GLU A 69 8.13 -12.38 -23.87
CA GLU A 69 8.35 -13.56 -24.74
C GLU A 69 7.51 -13.48 -26.02
N PHE A 70 6.25 -13.05 -25.92
CA PHE A 70 5.39 -12.86 -27.09
C PHE A 70 5.91 -11.75 -28.02
N CYS A 71 6.33 -10.61 -27.46
CA CYS A 71 6.84 -9.51 -28.26
C CYS A 71 8.16 -9.86 -28.95
N ASP A 72 9.03 -10.65 -28.30
CA ASP A 72 10.26 -11.17 -28.88
C ASP A 72 9.96 -12.10 -30.07
N ALA A 73 9.02 -13.04 -29.90
CA ALA A 73 8.60 -13.96 -30.95
C ALA A 73 7.98 -13.26 -32.17
N GLU A 74 7.30 -12.12 -31.95
CA GLU A 74 6.65 -11.33 -33.00
C GLU A 74 7.53 -10.19 -33.55
N TYR A 75 8.81 -10.14 -33.16
CA TYR A 75 9.76 -9.07 -33.53
C TYR A 75 9.22 -7.65 -33.26
N ARG A 76 8.44 -7.48 -32.17
CA ARG A 76 7.85 -6.21 -31.78
C ARG A 76 8.80 -5.44 -30.87
N THR A 77 9.01 -4.16 -31.18
CA THR A 77 9.70 -3.24 -30.28
C THR A 77 8.77 -2.84 -29.12
N ILE A 78 9.28 -2.92 -27.90
CA ILE A 78 8.55 -2.56 -26.68
C ILE A 78 9.41 -1.68 -25.77
N ALA A 79 8.73 -0.93 -24.88
CA ALA A 79 9.35 -0.18 -23.81
C ALA A 79 8.72 -0.58 -22.48
N LEU A 80 9.55 -0.78 -21.44
CA LEU A 80 9.10 -1.08 -20.09
C LEU A 80 9.29 0.17 -19.21
N LEU A 81 8.20 0.61 -18.59
CA LEU A 81 8.22 1.73 -17.64
C LEU A 81 8.15 1.19 -16.21
N GLN A 82 9.20 1.41 -15.42
CA GLN A 82 9.22 1.16 -13.97
C GLN A 82 9.10 2.47 -13.20
N ILE A 83 8.05 2.58 -12.36
CA ILE A 83 7.80 3.73 -11.50
C ILE A 83 7.85 3.26 -10.04
N ASP A 84 8.74 3.87 -9.24
CA ASP A 84 8.78 3.71 -7.78
C ASP A 84 8.34 5.00 -7.10
N LEU A 85 7.42 4.92 -6.14
CA LEU A 85 6.94 6.08 -5.38
C LEU A 85 7.75 6.26 -4.11
N GLU A 86 8.41 7.42 -3.98
CA GLU A 86 9.18 7.75 -2.79
C GLU A 86 8.24 7.94 -1.58
N LYS A 87 8.50 7.22 -0.49
CA LYS A 87 7.80 7.38 0.80
C LYS A 87 6.28 7.34 0.65
N VAL A 88 5.77 6.39 -0.13
CA VAL A 88 4.34 6.31 -0.48
C VAL A 88 3.42 6.42 0.73
N PHE A 89 3.74 5.78 1.86
CA PHE A 89 2.92 5.83 3.07
C PHE A 89 2.96 7.18 3.81
N ASP A 90 4.05 7.93 3.69
CA ASP A 90 4.19 9.25 4.33
C ASP A 90 3.55 10.37 3.48
N ARG A 91 3.32 10.11 2.18
CA ARG A 91 2.85 11.10 1.20
C ARG A 91 1.40 10.92 0.78
N VAL A 92 0.67 9.94 1.32
CA VAL A 92 -0.75 9.77 0.99
C VAL A 92 -1.55 10.97 1.53
N CYS A 93 -2.26 11.67 0.63
CA CYS A 93 -3.25 12.65 1.05
C CYS A 93 -4.48 11.91 1.61
N HIS A 94 -4.74 12.06 2.91
CA HIS A 94 -5.84 11.36 3.58
C HIS A 94 -7.22 11.83 3.09
N ASP A 95 -7.38 13.09 2.70
CA ASP A 95 -8.65 13.60 2.17
C ASP A 95 -9.02 12.90 0.86
N VAL A 96 -8.05 12.70 -0.03
CA VAL A 96 -8.23 11.93 -1.27
C VAL A 96 -8.57 10.48 -0.95
N LEU A 97 -7.90 9.87 0.03
CA LEU A 97 -8.23 8.52 0.47
C LEU A 97 -9.69 8.44 0.94
N PHE A 98 -10.16 9.37 1.78
CA PHE A 98 -11.54 9.36 2.26
C PHE A 98 -12.55 9.55 1.13
N GLN A 99 -12.30 10.46 0.19
CA GLN A 99 -13.16 10.67 -0.98
C GLN A 99 -13.27 9.40 -1.86
N ILE A 100 -12.17 8.67 -2.05
CA ILE A 100 -12.18 7.40 -2.79
C ILE A 100 -13.05 6.37 -2.07
N LEU A 101 -12.89 6.22 -0.74
CA LEU A 101 -13.66 5.25 0.05
C LEU A 101 -15.16 5.60 0.08
N GLU A 102 -15.49 6.90 0.11
CA GLU A 102 -16.87 7.41 -0.01
C GLU A 102 -17.44 7.11 -1.40
N HIS A 103 -16.70 7.42 -2.47
CA HIS A 103 -17.13 7.20 -3.84
C HIS A 103 -17.41 5.72 -4.15
N VAL A 104 -16.62 4.81 -3.58
CA VAL A 104 -16.80 3.36 -3.72
C VAL A 104 -18.05 2.85 -2.95
N GLY A 105 -18.63 3.67 -2.08
CA GLY A 105 -19.81 3.30 -1.29
C GLY A 105 -19.47 2.32 -0.15
N ILE A 106 -18.32 2.49 0.50
CA ILE A 106 -17.98 1.69 1.68
C ILE A 106 -18.92 2.04 2.83
N TRP A 107 -19.28 1.04 3.63
CA TRP A 107 -20.08 1.20 4.84
C TRP A 107 -19.55 2.35 5.73
N SER A 108 -20.44 3.26 6.14
CA SER A 108 -20.11 4.43 6.95
C SER A 108 -19.27 4.08 8.18
N LEU A 109 -19.60 2.99 8.87
CA LEU A 109 -18.85 2.50 10.02
C LEU A 109 -17.38 2.20 9.71
N ILE A 110 -17.08 1.63 8.54
CA ILE A 110 -15.69 1.35 8.14
C ILE A 110 -14.99 2.66 7.79
N LEU A 111 -15.66 3.54 7.05
CA LEU A 111 -15.12 4.85 6.68
C LEU A 111 -14.80 5.69 7.92
N GLU A 112 -15.71 5.77 8.88
CA GLU A 112 -15.48 6.44 10.16
C GLU A 112 -14.35 5.79 10.95
N GLY A 113 -14.27 4.46 10.97
CA GLY A 113 -13.15 3.73 11.56
C GLY A 113 -11.80 4.11 10.95
N VAL A 114 -11.74 4.25 9.63
CA VAL A 114 -10.52 4.68 8.91
C VAL A 114 -10.23 6.17 9.21
N LYS A 115 -11.24 7.05 9.22
CA LYS A 115 -11.07 8.46 9.61
C LYS A 115 -10.53 8.61 11.04
N MET A 116 -11.06 7.84 11.99
CA MET A 116 -10.58 7.82 13.38
C MET A 116 -9.11 7.42 13.47
N ALA A 117 -8.69 6.42 12.70
CA ALA A 117 -7.30 5.94 12.66
C ALA A 117 -6.29 7.03 12.25
N TYR A 118 -6.71 7.97 11.39
CA TYR A 118 -5.84 8.98 10.81
C TYR A 118 -5.97 10.38 11.43
N LEU A 119 -7.14 10.76 11.96
CA LEU A 119 -7.39 12.14 12.40
C LEU A 119 -7.21 12.36 13.91
N ASN A 120 -7.39 11.33 14.74
CA ASN A 120 -7.49 11.49 16.20
C ASN A 120 -6.68 10.45 17.01
N CYS A 121 -5.63 9.87 16.42
CA CYS A 121 -4.81 8.86 17.10
C CYS A 121 -3.44 9.39 17.49
N TYR A 122 -3.13 9.37 18.79
CA TYR A 122 -1.79 9.59 19.32
C TYR A 122 -1.47 8.58 20.42
N ASN A 123 -0.21 8.18 20.52
CA ASN A 123 0.29 7.37 21.64
C ASN A 123 1.02 8.32 22.60
N LYS A 124 0.69 8.24 23.89
CA LYS A 124 1.39 8.99 24.95
C LYS A 124 2.08 7.99 25.86
N ILE A 125 3.39 8.18 26.06
CA ILE A 125 4.14 7.49 27.10
C ILE A 125 4.04 8.39 28.34
N ASN A 126 3.39 7.91 29.39
CA ASN A 126 3.39 8.61 30.67
C ASN A 126 4.70 8.28 31.38
N ASN A 127 5.53 9.30 31.62
CA ASN A 127 6.72 9.23 32.48
C ASN A 127 6.32 9.43 33.93
#